data_AF-A0A969PKY0-F1
#
_entry.id   AF-A0A969PKY0-F1
#
_cell.length_a   1.000
_cell.length_b   1.000
_cell.length_c   1.000
_cell.angle_alpha   90.00
_cell.angle_beta   90.00
_cell.angle_gamma   90.00
#
_symmetry.space_group_name_H-M   'P 1'
#
loop_
_entity.id
_entity.type
_entity.pdbx_description
1 polymer ?
#
loop_
_entity_poly.entity_id
_entity_poly.type
_entity_poly.pdbx_seq_one_letter_code
_entity_poly.pdbx_strand_id
1 'polypeptide(L)'
;MRRAVWLFTMMLVAAGCSETYEEADGQEEALQAEEEISGLEEQVDKLEEDLERERNRGRERRDEISELKKELSEAEADDSAELEQELAELQEEMSALEEAYDEMADTAASLEEEAASLSSEKETLQDNLSALEDEVETLTSENSRLTAEAEAAESASASDESPESTSDSSEQSESGTSSGSLDNVIAGLSASEVENEIRKKAEADWPDDFIMQEFVIDEQTAAYHTLKNLTISTDVEATQLERAYRDWGYDFIMVEFVFEEQMKSHENIN
;
A
#
# COMPACT_ATOMS: atom_id res chain seq x y z
N MET A 1 73.98 53.24 -104.42
CA MET A 1 74.15 53.06 -102.95
C MET A 1 72.96 53.53 -102.14
N ARG A 2 72.38 54.73 -102.37
CA ARG A 2 71.27 55.27 -101.53
C ARG A 2 69.97 54.43 -101.51
N ARG A 3 69.62 53.72 -102.59
CA ARG A 3 68.45 52.83 -102.64
C ARG A 3 68.64 51.50 -101.89
N ALA A 4 69.87 51.00 -101.83
CA ALA A 4 70.19 49.76 -101.11
C ALA A 4 70.16 49.98 -99.58
N VAL A 5 70.60 51.15 -99.13
CA VAL A 5 70.55 51.53 -97.71
C VAL A 5 69.09 51.66 -97.23
N TRP A 6 68.20 52.24 -98.05
CA TRP A 6 66.80 52.43 -97.66
C TRP A 6 66.02 51.11 -97.56
N LEU A 7 66.26 50.18 -98.48
CA LEU A 7 65.66 48.83 -98.42
C LEU A 7 66.22 48.01 -97.26
N PHE A 8 67.51 48.14 -96.95
CA PHE A 8 68.11 47.45 -95.81
C PHE A 8 67.58 47.99 -94.48
N THR A 9 67.39 49.32 -94.35
CA THR A 9 66.76 49.91 -93.15
C THR A 9 65.29 49.54 -93.01
N MET A 10 64.52 49.44 -94.10
CA MET A 10 63.11 49.06 -94.03
C MET A 10 62.94 47.56 -93.72
N MET A 11 63.83 46.70 -94.20
CA MET A 11 63.84 45.27 -93.89
C MET A 11 64.32 45.01 -92.46
N LEU A 12 65.24 45.82 -91.92
CA LEU A 12 65.63 45.76 -90.50
C LEU A 12 64.50 46.24 -89.57
N VAL A 13 63.71 47.23 -89.98
CA VAL A 13 62.52 47.68 -89.22
C VAL A 13 61.40 46.65 -89.29
N ALA A 14 61.18 46.00 -90.44
CA ALA A 14 60.16 44.94 -90.57
C ALA A 14 60.54 43.64 -89.83
N ALA A 15 61.81 43.25 -89.83
CA ALA A 15 62.30 42.11 -89.05
C ALA A 15 62.24 42.41 -87.54
N GLY A 16 62.65 43.61 -87.12
CA GLY A 16 62.54 44.06 -85.74
C GLY A 16 61.10 44.22 -85.23
N CYS A 17 60.12 44.40 -86.11
CA CYS A 17 58.70 44.37 -85.73
C CYS A 17 58.10 42.95 -85.71
N SER A 18 58.67 41.96 -86.40
CA SER A 18 58.16 40.58 -86.38
C SER A 18 58.54 39.86 -85.09
N GLU A 19 59.76 40.08 -84.60
CA GLU A 19 60.30 39.44 -83.38
C GLU A 19 59.64 39.99 -82.10
N THR A 20 59.20 41.25 -82.12
CA THR A 20 58.50 41.89 -81.00
C THR A 20 57.03 41.52 -80.87
N TYR A 21 56.43 40.88 -81.89
CA TYR A 21 55.01 40.48 -81.86
C TYR A 21 54.80 39.08 -81.26
N GLU A 22 55.68 38.11 -81.54
CA GLU A 22 55.67 36.79 -80.88
C GLU A 22 56.08 36.88 -79.40
N GLU A 23 57.00 37.78 -79.06
CA GLU A 23 57.44 38.01 -77.68
C GLU A 23 56.36 38.71 -76.83
N ALA A 24 55.50 39.52 -77.45
CA ALA A 24 54.37 40.17 -76.78
C ALA A 24 53.19 39.22 -76.50
N ASP A 25 52.89 38.29 -77.43
CA ASP A 25 51.83 37.28 -77.28
C ASP A 25 52.18 36.29 -76.15
N GLY A 26 53.42 35.82 -76.11
CA GLY A 26 53.92 34.99 -75.01
C GLY A 26 53.99 35.71 -73.66
N GLN A 27 54.10 37.04 -73.65
CA GLN A 27 54.07 37.83 -72.42
C GLN A 27 52.64 38.01 -71.88
N GLU A 28 51.63 38.08 -72.76
CA GLU A 28 50.21 38.13 -72.37
C GLU A 28 49.75 36.78 -71.80
N GLU A 29 50.11 35.66 -72.44
CA GLU A 29 49.86 34.31 -71.91
C GLU A 29 50.57 34.07 -70.56
N ALA A 30 51.79 34.57 -70.38
CA ALA A 30 52.51 34.48 -69.12
C ALA A 30 51.83 35.28 -67.99
N LEU A 31 51.32 36.49 -68.29
CA LEU A 31 50.57 37.29 -67.33
C LEU A 31 49.26 36.62 -66.92
N GLN A 32 48.55 35.99 -67.87
CA GLN A 32 47.34 35.23 -67.57
C GLN A 32 47.65 34.01 -66.69
N ALA A 33 48.74 33.29 -66.98
CA ALA A 33 49.19 32.17 -66.16
C ALA A 33 49.58 32.61 -64.74
N GLU A 34 50.23 33.78 -64.58
CA GLU A 34 50.54 34.34 -63.26
C GLU A 34 49.27 34.70 -62.47
N GLU A 35 48.24 35.25 -63.11
CA GLU A 35 46.95 35.54 -62.47
C GLU A 35 46.25 34.24 -62.04
N GLU A 36 46.24 33.22 -62.89
CA GLU A 36 45.69 31.90 -62.56
C GLU A 36 46.46 31.21 -61.43
N ILE A 37 47.80 31.30 -61.41
CA ILE A 37 48.64 30.78 -60.33
C ILE A 37 48.31 31.50 -59.02
N SER A 38 48.23 32.83 -59.03
CA SER A 38 47.87 33.60 -57.83
C SER A 38 46.48 33.23 -57.31
N GLY A 39 45.50 33.04 -58.20
CA GLY A 39 44.15 32.61 -57.82
C GLY A 39 44.09 31.17 -57.29
N LEU A 40 44.99 30.28 -57.74
CA LEU A 40 45.12 28.92 -57.22
C LEU A 40 45.84 28.90 -55.86
N GLU A 41 46.87 29.71 -55.68
CA GLU A 41 47.57 29.87 -54.39
C GLU A 41 46.58 30.32 -53.29
N GLU A 42 45.74 31.33 -53.57
CA GLU A 42 44.71 31.77 -52.62
C GLU A 42 43.70 30.65 -52.29
N GLN A 43 43.33 29.83 -53.27
CA GLN A 43 42.44 28.68 -53.05
C GLN A 43 43.12 27.60 -52.20
N VAL A 44 44.42 27.34 -52.41
CA VAL A 44 45.19 26.38 -51.61
C VAL A 44 45.27 26.85 -50.16
N ASP A 45 45.62 28.11 -49.91
CA ASP A 45 45.68 28.68 -48.56
C ASP A 45 44.34 28.52 -47.83
N LYS A 46 43.23 28.85 -48.52
CA LYS A 46 41.88 28.68 -47.96
C LYS A 46 41.56 27.22 -47.65
N LEU A 47 41.94 26.28 -48.52
CA LEU A 47 41.73 24.85 -48.30
C LEU A 47 42.58 24.33 -47.14
N GLU A 48 43.81 24.84 -46.95
CA GLU A 48 44.64 24.49 -45.81
C GLU A 48 44.02 24.95 -44.48
N GLU A 49 43.50 26.17 -44.44
CA GLU A 49 42.77 26.68 -43.27
C GLU A 49 41.51 25.85 -42.97
N ASP A 50 40.73 25.51 -44.00
CA ASP A 50 39.53 24.68 -43.87
C ASP A 50 39.88 23.26 -43.38
N LEU A 51 40.97 22.68 -43.89
CA LEU A 51 41.45 21.36 -43.49
C LEU A 51 41.92 21.34 -42.03
N GLU A 52 42.62 22.39 -41.57
CA GLU A 52 43.01 22.51 -40.17
C GLU A 52 41.78 22.67 -39.26
N ARG A 53 40.80 23.47 -39.69
CA ARG A 53 39.54 23.64 -38.95
C ARG A 53 38.77 22.33 -38.82
N GLU A 54 38.65 21.56 -39.91
CA GLU A 54 38.01 20.24 -39.87
C GLU A 54 38.78 19.23 -39.02
N ARG A 55 40.11 19.28 -39.04
CA ARG A 55 40.95 18.42 -38.20
C ARG A 55 40.72 18.69 -36.71
N ASN A 56 40.58 19.96 -36.33
CA ASN A 56 40.30 20.35 -34.95
C ASN A 56 38.89 19.92 -34.54
N ARG A 57 37.86 20.17 -35.37
CA ARG A 57 36.49 19.66 -35.14
C ARG A 57 36.45 18.13 -35.04
N GLY A 58 37.27 17.43 -35.81
CA GLY A 58 37.40 15.99 -35.77
C GLY A 58 38.09 15.46 -34.51
N ARG A 59 38.95 16.26 -33.88
CA ARG A 59 39.53 15.96 -32.56
C ARG A 59 38.49 16.20 -31.47
N GLU A 60 37.83 17.36 -31.45
CA GLU A 60 36.80 17.71 -30.46
C GLU A 60 35.68 16.66 -30.43
N ARG A 61 35.12 16.31 -31.60
CA ARG A 61 34.10 15.25 -31.68
C ARG A 61 34.58 13.90 -31.18
N ARG A 62 35.87 13.59 -31.34
CA ARG A 62 36.44 12.33 -30.84
C ARG A 62 36.53 12.33 -29.33
N ASP A 63 36.91 13.47 -28.76
CA ASP A 63 37.00 13.64 -27.31
C ASP A 63 35.58 13.59 -26.70
N GLU A 64 34.59 14.26 -27.30
CA GLU A 64 33.17 14.16 -26.93
C GLU A 64 32.63 12.73 -27.00
N ILE A 65 32.93 11.99 -28.09
CA ILE A 65 32.54 10.58 -28.22
C ILE A 65 33.17 9.74 -27.11
N SER A 66 34.40 10.04 -26.70
CA SER A 66 35.07 9.30 -25.64
C SER A 66 34.44 9.55 -24.26
N GLU A 67 34.02 10.79 -24.00
CA GLU A 67 33.36 11.19 -22.76
C GLU A 67 31.94 10.63 -22.68
N LEU A 68 31.14 10.77 -23.74
CA LEU A 68 29.80 10.18 -23.82
C LEU A 68 29.83 8.66 -23.68
N LYS A 69 30.86 7.99 -24.23
CA LYS A 69 31.00 6.54 -24.07
C LYS A 69 31.29 6.14 -22.62
N LYS A 70 32.06 6.97 -21.91
CA LYS A 70 32.35 6.75 -20.49
C LYS A 70 31.08 6.95 -19.66
N GLU A 71 30.37 8.06 -19.86
CA GLU A 71 29.10 8.34 -19.18
C GLU A 71 28.08 7.24 -19.43
N LEU A 72 27.96 6.75 -20.68
CA LEU A 72 27.08 5.63 -21.01
C LEU A 72 27.46 4.37 -20.22
N SER A 73 28.75 4.04 -20.13
CA SER A 73 29.19 2.85 -19.39
C SER A 73 29.00 2.97 -17.87
N GLU A 74 29.12 4.18 -17.32
CA GLU A 74 28.88 4.44 -15.90
C GLU A 74 27.38 4.32 -15.60
N ALA A 75 26.52 4.95 -16.41
CA ALA A 75 25.06 4.85 -16.26
C ALA A 75 24.56 3.40 -16.45
N GLU A 76 25.07 2.67 -17.44
CA GLU A 76 24.70 1.26 -17.66
C GLU A 76 25.13 0.36 -16.50
N ALA A 77 26.25 0.67 -15.82
CA ALA A 77 26.75 -0.14 -14.72
C ALA A 77 26.04 0.17 -13.40
N ASP A 78 25.87 1.45 -13.06
CA ASP A 78 25.34 1.87 -11.76
C ASP A 78 23.82 1.62 -11.69
N ASP A 79 23.05 2.12 -12.65
CA ASP A 79 21.58 2.00 -12.61
C ASP A 79 21.12 0.54 -12.74
N SER A 80 21.79 -0.25 -13.60
CA SER A 80 21.44 -1.66 -13.79
C SER A 80 21.80 -2.49 -12.56
N ALA A 81 22.94 -2.23 -11.90
CA ALA A 81 23.33 -2.98 -10.72
C ALA A 81 22.45 -2.64 -9.51
N GLU A 82 22.09 -1.36 -9.34
CA GLU A 82 21.19 -0.91 -8.27
C GLU A 82 19.79 -1.52 -8.44
N LEU A 83 19.21 -1.46 -9.64
CA LEU A 83 17.91 -2.07 -9.93
C LEU A 83 17.93 -3.60 -9.78
N GLU A 84 19.01 -4.27 -10.20
CA GLU A 84 19.15 -5.72 -10.00
C GLU A 84 19.23 -6.09 -8.51
N GLN A 85 19.88 -5.27 -7.69
CA GLN A 85 19.93 -5.46 -6.24
C GLN A 85 18.54 -5.26 -5.61
N GLU A 86 17.84 -4.17 -5.93
CA GLU A 86 16.49 -3.90 -5.41
C GLU A 86 15.50 -5.01 -5.79
N LEU A 87 15.58 -5.52 -7.03
CA LEU A 87 14.74 -6.65 -7.45
C LEU A 87 15.06 -7.94 -6.68
N ALA A 88 16.33 -8.19 -6.37
CA ALA A 88 16.72 -9.35 -5.58
C ALA A 88 16.22 -9.25 -4.13
N GLU A 89 16.35 -8.08 -3.50
CA GLU A 89 15.86 -7.81 -2.15
C GLU A 89 14.33 -7.95 -2.08
N LEU A 90 13.61 -7.34 -3.03
CA LEU A 90 12.14 -7.44 -3.09
C LEU A 90 11.68 -8.88 -3.33
N GLN A 91 12.41 -9.66 -4.12
CA GLN A 91 12.09 -11.07 -4.33
C GLN A 91 12.27 -11.91 -3.06
N GLU A 92 13.33 -11.62 -2.27
CA GLU A 92 13.54 -12.26 -0.97
C GLU A 92 12.43 -11.90 0.02
N GLU A 93 12.04 -10.62 0.07
CA GLU A 93 10.92 -10.16 0.90
C GLU A 93 9.59 -10.83 0.52
N MET A 94 9.30 -10.96 -0.78
CA MET A 94 8.09 -11.67 -1.25
C MET A 94 8.09 -13.14 -0.83
N SER A 95 9.23 -13.84 -0.94
CA SER A 95 9.32 -15.24 -0.49
C SER A 95 9.13 -15.37 1.02
N ALA A 96 9.72 -14.48 1.81
CA ALA A 96 9.54 -14.47 3.26
C ALA A 96 8.08 -14.17 3.67
N LEU A 97 7.41 -13.27 2.95
CA LEU A 97 6.01 -12.94 3.21
C LEU A 97 5.06 -14.10 2.86
N GLU A 98 5.34 -14.83 1.77
CA GLU A 98 4.58 -16.03 1.38
C GLU A 98 4.72 -17.12 2.45
N GLU A 99 5.93 -17.37 2.96
CA GLU A 99 6.16 -18.32 4.06
C GLU A 99 5.41 -17.92 5.34
N ALA A 100 5.42 -16.62 5.70
CA ALA A 100 4.70 -16.12 6.86
C ALA A 100 3.17 -16.25 6.71
N TYR A 101 2.65 -16.05 5.49
CA TYR A 101 1.23 -16.23 5.20
C TYR A 101 0.80 -17.69 5.35
N ASP A 102 1.61 -18.62 4.83
CA ASP A 102 1.34 -20.07 4.97
C ASP A 102 1.39 -20.51 6.44
N GLU A 103 2.36 -20.04 7.23
CA GLU A 103 2.42 -20.32 8.67
C GLU A 103 1.20 -19.76 9.40
N MET A 104 0.78 -18.53 9.07
CA MET A 104 -0.41 -17.93 9.67
C MET A 104 -1.67 -18.73 9.30
N ALA A 105 -1.81 -19.18 8.06
CA ALA A 105 -2.92 -20.01 7.62
C ALA A 105 -2.99 -21.35 8.40
N ASP A 106 -1.85 -21.99 8.62
CA ASP A 106 -1.77 -23.21 9.44
C ASP A 106 -2.17 -22.96 10.90
N THR A 107 -1.73 -21.85 11.49
CA THR A 107 -2.12 -21.50 12.87
C THR A 107 -3.61 -21.20 12.99
N ALA A 108 -4.20 -20.52 12.00
CA ALA A 108 -5.64 -20.25 11.96
C ALA A 108 -6.44 -21.56 11.91
N ALA A 109 -6.04 -22.50 11.06
CA ALA A 109 -6.68 -23.82 10.97
C ALA A 109 -6.59 -24.60 12.30
N SER A 110 -5.43 -24.56 12.98
CA SER A 110 -5.28 -25.19 14.30
C SER A 110 -6.18 -24.55 15.36
N LEU A 111 -6.30 -23.23 15.38
CA LEU A 111 -7.18 -22.51 16.32
C LEU A 111 -8.66 -22.80 16.06
N GLU A 112 -9.07 -22.95 14.81
CA GLU A 112 -10.44 -23.37 14.46
C GLU A 112 -10.76 -24.77 14.98
N GLU A 113 -9.81 -25.72 14.88
CA GLU A 113 -9.98 -27.07 15.44
C GLU A 113 -10.09 -27.05 16.97
N GLU A 114 -9.24 -26.27 17.65
CA GLU A 114 -9.32 -26.09 19.11
C GLU A 114 -10.63 -25.44 19.55
N ALA A 115 -11.10 -24.42 18.84
CA ALA A 115 -12.38 -23.77 19.13
C ALA A 115 -13.56 -24.74 18.97
N ALA A 116 -13.55 -25.58 17.93
CA ALA A 116 -14.56 -26.62 17.73
C ALA A 116 -14.55 -27.66 18.85
N SER A 117 -13.36 -28.10 19.27
CA SER A 117 -13.19 -29.03 20.39
C SER A 117 -13.74 -28.46 21.71
N LEU A 118 -13.35 -27.22 22.05
CA LEU A 118 -13.83 -26.54 23.25
C LEU A 118 -15.34 -26.32 23.23
N SER A 119 -15.92 -26.03 22.06
CA SER A 119 -17.37 -25.90 21.93
C SER A 119 -18.09 -27.22 22.25
N SER A 120 -17.56 -28.36 21.79
CA SER A 120 -18.13 -29.67 22.08
C SER A 120 -17.98 -30.06 23.55
N GLU A 121 -16.83 -29.72 24.17
CA GLU A 121 -16.63 -29.92 25.61
C GLU A 121 -17.61 -29.09 26.43
N LYS A 122 -17.83 -27.82 26.06
CA LYS A 122 -18.80 -26.94 26.71
C LYS A 122 -20.22 -27.50 26.66
N GLU A 123 -20.66 -28.00 25.51
CA GLU A 123 -21.98 -28.63 25.35
C GLU A 123 -22.11 -29.86 26.27
N THR A 124 -21.09 -30.72 26.29
CA THR A 124 -21.07 -31.90 27.16
C THR A 124 -21.12 -31.53 28.65
N LEU A 125 -20.38 -30.50 29.07
CA LEU A 125 -20.40 -30.02 30.45
C LEU A 125 -21.75 -29.39 30.82
N GLN A 126 -22.39 -28.70 29.88
CA GLN A 126 -23.71 -28.12 30.06
C GLN A 126 -24.79 -29.21 30.25
N ASP A 127 -24.74 -30.27 29.45
CA ASP A 127 -25.64 -31.43 29.60
C ASP A 127 -25.45 -32.11 30.96
N ASN A 128 -24.19 -32.31 31.37
CA ASN A 128 -23.89 -32.91 32.68
C ASN A 128 -24.40 -32.04 33.84
N LEU A 129 -24.31 -30.71 33.72
CA LEU A 129 -24.79 -29.79 34.75
C LEU A 129 -26.32 -29.87 34.90
N SER A 130 -27.06 -29.88 33.78
CA SER A 130 -28.51 -30.05 33.80
C SER A 130 -28.93 -31.39 34.42
N ALA A 131 -28.23 -32.48 34.11
CA ALA A 131 -28.52 -33.79 34.69
C ALA A 131 -28.28 -33.82 36.21
N LEU A 132 -27.25 -33.12 36.69
CA LEU A 132 -26.92 -33.01 38.11
C LEU A 132 -27.93 -32.12 38.85
N GLU A 133 -28.44 -31.06 38.21
CA GLU A 133 -29.53 -30.23 38.75
C GLU A 133 -30.81 -31.04 38.95
N ASP A 134 -31.20 -31.86 37.97
CA ASP A 134 -32.35 -32.77 38.07
C ASP A 134 -32.17 -33.80 39.21
N GLU A 135 -30.95 -34.32 39.39
CA GLU A 135 -30.61 -35.24 40.48
C GLU A 135 -30.72 -34.56 41.86
N VAL A 136 -30.27 -33.31 41.98
CA VAL A 136 -30.42 -32.52 43.21
C VAL A 136 -31.89 -32.24 43.52
N GLU A 137 -32.72 -31.92 42.53
CA GLU A 137 -34.15 -31.70 42.72
C GLU A 137 -34.86 -32.97 43.22
N THR A 138 -34.55 -34.12 42.60
CA THR A 138 -35.11 -35.41 43.01
C THR A 138 -34.67 -35.82 44.42
N LEU A 139 -33.39 -35.69 44.76
CA LEU A 139 -32.88 -35.96 46.11
C LEU A 139 -33.43 -34.99 47.17
N THR A 140 -33.67 -33.73 46.81
CA THR A 140 -34.30 -32.73 47.70
C THR A 140 -35.74 -33.09 47.98
N SER A 141 -36.47 -33.52 46.95
CA SER A 141 -37.85 -34.02 47.09
C SER A 141 -37.91 -35.29 47.94
N GLU A 142 -36.97 -36.21 47.74
CA GLU A 142 -36.87 -37.43 48.53
C GLU A 142 -36.52 -37.16 50.00
N ASN A 143 -35.56 -36.29 50.28
CA ASN A 143 -35.25 -35.85 51.66
C ASN A 143 -36.47 -35.23 52.32
N SER A 144 -37.14 -34.30 51.64
CA SER A 144 -38.35 -33.65 52.17
C SER A 144 -39.44 -34.68 52.50
N ARG A 145 -39.61 -35.70 51.65
CA ARG A 145 -40.53 -36.82 51.90
C ARG A 145 -40.12 -37.64 53.12
N LEU A 146 -38.85 -38.01 53.23
CA LEU A 146 -38.32 -38.78 54.35
C LEU A 146 -38.40 -38.00 55.67
N THR A 147 -38.16 -36.69 55.65
CA THR A 147 -38.35 -35.81 56.81
C THR A 147 -39.82 -35.79 57.23
N ALA A 148 -40.75 -35.63 56.30
CA ALA A 148 -42.18 -35.70 56.61
C ALA A 148 -42.60 -37.08 57.13
N GLU A 149 -42.05 -38.17 56.61
CA GLU A 149 -42.28 -39.53 57.13
C GLU A 149 -41.71 -39.70 58.55
N ALA A 150 -40.53 -39.13 58.83
CA ALA A 150 -39.92 -39.15 60.16
C ALA A 150 -40.74 -38.31 61.16
N GLU A 151 -41.15 -37.09 60.79
CA GLU A 151 -42.03 -36.24 61.59
C GLU A 151 -43.43 -36.87 61.79
N ALA A 152 -43.95 -37.56 60.79
CA ALA A 152 -45.19 -38.32 60.90
C ALA A 152 -45.03 -39.52 61.86
N ALA A 153 -43.88 -40.19 61.84
CA ALA A 153 -43.59 -41.28 62.79
C ALA A 153 -43.37 -40.75 64.22
N GLU A 154 -42.75 -39.58 64.38
CA GLU A 154 -42.60 -38.89 65.68
C GLU A 154 -43.94 -38.35 66.20
N SER A 155 -44.78 -37.75 65.36
CA SER A 155 -46.13 -37.28 65.72
C SER A 155 -47.13 -38.42 65.91
N ALA A 156 -46.96 -39.58 65.25
CA ALA A 156 -47.71 -40.79 65.56
C ALA A 156 -47.33 -41.40 66.92
N SER A 157 -46.17 -41.04 67.48
CA SER A 157 -45.81 -41.29 68.88
C SER A 157 -46.31 -40.21 69.85
N ALA A 158 -46.83 -39.10 69.35
CA ALA A 158 -47.22 -37.92 70.11
C ALA A 158 -48.54 -37.36 69.56
N SER A 159 -49.62 -38.09 69.71
CA SER A 159 -50.96 -37.55 69.47
C SER A 159 -51.25 -36.43 70.47
N ASP A 160 -51.21 -35.17 70.04
CA ASP A 160 -52.34 -34.23 70.19
C ASP A 160 -52.16 -32.94 69.36
N GLU A 161 -53.28 -32.52 68.78
CA GLU A 161 -53.61 -31.21 68.17
C GLU A 161 -53.14 -30.84 66.74
N SER A 162 -54.08 -30.13 66.12
CA SER A 162 -54.29 -29.72 64.72
C SER A 162 -54.72 -28.24 64.78
N PRO A 163 -54.94 -27.54 63.66
CA PRO A 163 -54.09 -27.23 62.51
C PRO A 163 -53.98 -25.68 62.35
N GLU A 164 -53.73 -25.23 61.12
CA GLU A 164 -53.97 -23.88 60.56
C GLU A 164 -52.79 -22.90 60.58
N SER A 165 -52.55 -22.04 59.58
CA SER A 165 -53.13 -21.80 58.25
C SER A 165 -52.44 -20.53 57.67
N THR A 166 -52.63 -20.29 56.36
CA THR A 166 -52.53 -18.99 55.66
C THR A 166 -51.12 -18.39 55.50
N SER A 167 -50.77 -17.57 54.50
CA SER A 167 -51.45 -16.89 53.38
C SER A 167 -50.31 -16.31 52.50
N ASP A 168 -50.31 -16.40 51.17
CA ASP A 168 -51.12 -15.63 50.19
C ASP A 168 -50.43 -14.31 49.73
N SER A 169 -50.29 -14.19 48.40
CA SER A 169 -50.31 -12.96 47.57
C SER A 169 -49.14 -11.95 47.64
N SER A 170 -48.77 -11.20 46.59
CA SER A 170 -49.26 -11.02 45.22
C SER A 170 -48.40 -9.94 44.52
N GLU A 171 -48.36 -9.99 43.18
CA GLU A 171 -48.39 -8.86 42.21
C GLU A 171 -47.24 -7.83 42.21
N GLN A 172 -46.40 -7.78 41.17
CA GLN A 172 -46.60 -7.17 39.83
C GLN A 172 -46.41 -5.64 39.80
N SER A 173 -45.34 -5.20 39.13
CA SER A 173 -45.35 -3.99 38.29
C SER A 173 -44.18 -4.02 37.32
N GLU A 174 -44.54 -3.99 36.03
CA GLU A 174 -43.63 -3.77 34.91
C GLU A 174 -43.46 -2.27 34.61
N SER A 175 -42.33 -2.01 33.94
CA SER A 175 -42.14 -1.06 32.84
C SER A 175 -41.39 0.23 33.17
N GLY A 176 -40.10 0.20 32.81
CA GLY A 176 -39.15 1.32 32.78
C GLY A 176 -37.69 0.87 32.60
N THR A 177 -37.47 -0.20 31.82
CA THR A 177 -36.22 -0.86 31.40
C THR A 177 -35.24 0.11 30.71
N SER A 178 -33.92 0.05 30.82
CA SER A 178 -33.01 -0.99 31.31
C SER A 178 -31.91 -0.37 32.17
N SER A 179 -31.70 -0.96 33.33
CA SER A 179 -30.63 -0.69 34.27
C SER A 179 -29.77 -1.95 34.31
N GLY A 180 -28.46 -1.81 34.08
CA GLY A 180 -27.44 -2.67 34.67
C GLY A 180 -27.25 -4.06 34.05
N SER A 181 -27.23 -4.17 32.73
CA SER A 181 -26.45 -5.27 32.12
C SER A 181 -25.12 -4.68 31.66
N LEU A 182 -24.00 -5.16 32.20
CA LEU A 182 -22.65 -4.86 31.74
C LEU A 182 -22.37 -5.56 30.40
N ASP A 183 -23.39 -5.63 29.55
CA ASP A 183 -23.32 -6.35 28.29
C ASP A 183 -22.72 -5.43 27.23
N ASN A 184 -21.72 -5.97 26.54
CA ASN A 184 -21.16 -5.33 25.38
C ASN A 184 -22.20 -5.36 24.24
N VAL A 185 -22.74 -4.19 23.90
CA VAL A 185 -23.76 -4.04 22.84
C VAL A 185 -23.29 -4.52 21.46
N ILE A 186 -21.98 -4.54 21.22
CA ILE A 186 -21.37 -5.00 19.96
C ILE A 186 -21.24 -6.53 19.92
N ALA A 187 -21.12 -7.17 21.08
CA ALA A 187 -21.01 -8.64 21.18
C ALA A 187 -22.23 -9.37 20.60
N GLY A 188 -23.41 -8.75 20.69
CA GLY A 188 -24.67 -9.30 20.16
C GLY A 188 -24.88 -9.10 18.65
N LEU A 189 -24.01 -8.36 17.95
CA LEU A 189 -24.19 -8.10 16.52
C LEU A 189 -23.87 -9.35 15.67
N SER A 190 -24.69 -9.54 14.63
CA SER A 190 -24.46 -10.57 13.62
C SER A 190 -23.24 -10.22 12.78
N ALA A 191 -22.24 -11.11 12.74
CA ALA A 191 -21.02 -10.90 11.96
C ALA A 191 -21.30 -10.70 10.46
N SER A 192 -22.23 -11.48 9.91
CA SER A 192 -22.60 -11.36 8.49
C SER A 192 -23.35 -10.07 8.18
N GLU A 193 -24.10 -9.52 9.13
CA GLU A 193 -24.78 -8.23 8.95
C GLU A 193 -23.76 -7.08 8.99
N VAL A 194 -22.83 -7.15 9.94
CA VAL A 194 -21.73 -6.20 10.08
C VAL A 194 -20.87 -6.16 8.81
N GLU A 195 -20.41 -7.32 8.32
CA GLU A 195 -19.59 -7.40 7.11
C GLU A 195 -20.31 -6.79 5.89
N ASN A 196 -21.60 -7.09 5.73
CA ASN A 196 -22.40 -6.55 4.64
C ASN A 196 -22.53 -5.02 4.70
N GLU A 197 -22.78 -4.44 5.87
CA GLU A 197 -22.91 -2.98 6.01
C GLU A 197 -21.56 -2.26 5.84
N ILE A 198 -20.45 -2.86 6.32
CA ILE A 198 -19.09 -2.33 6.10
C ILE A 198 -18.78 -2.30 4.60
N ARG A 199 -18.96 -3.43 3.88
CA ARG A 199 -18.69 -3.53 2.44
C ARG A 199 -19.53 -2.54 1.64
N LYS A 200 -20.82 -2.44 1.97
CA LYS A 200 -21.76 -1.52 1.32
C LYS A 200 -21.38 -0.06 1.51
N LYS A 201 -20.91 0.34 2.69
CA LYS A 201 -20.40 1.71 2.93
C LYS A 201 -19.10 1.96 2.17
N ALA A 202 -18.15 1.02 2.22
CA ALA A 202 -16.88 1.15 1.50
C ALA A 202 -17.10 1.35 -0.01
N GLU A 203 -17.98 0.56 -0.63
CA GLU A 203 -18.36 0.72 -2.05
C GLU A 203 -19.06 2.06 -2.33
N ALA A 204 -19.91 2.53 -1.41
CA ALA A 204 -20.63 3.79 -1.57
C ALA A 204 -19.72 5.02 -1.48
N ASP A 205 -18.76 5.00 -0.55
CA ASP A 205 -17.84 6.12 -0.32
C ASP A 205 -16.68 6.13 -1.33
N TRP A 206 -16.27 4.95 -1.80
CA TRP A 206 -15.13 4.75 -2.71
C TRP A 206 -15.52 3.96 -3.96
N PRO A 207 -16.42 4.49 -4.81
CA PRO A 207 -16.85 3.78 -6.02
C PRO A 207 -15.68 3.56 -6.98
N ASP A 208 -15.55 2.34 -7.49
CA ASP A 208 -14.49 1.89 -8.42
C ASP A 208 -13.04 1.97 -7.89
N ASP A 209 -12.82 2.42 -6.66
CA ASP A 209 -11.51 2.42 -6.00
C ASP A 209 -11.37 1.20 -5.08
N PHE A 210 -11.10 0.05 -5.69
CA PHE A 210 -11.05 -1.24 -4.99
C PHE A 210 -9.94 -1.31 -3.92
N ILE A 211 -8.85 -0.56 -4.09
CA ILE A 211 -7.77 -0.49 -3.10
C ILE A 211 -8.28 0.22 -1.85
N MET A 212 -8.96 1.35 -2.02
CA MET A 212 -9.56 2.07 -0.90
C MET A 212 -10.70 1.28 -0.25
N GLN A 213 -11.49 0.53 -1.04
CA GLN A 213 -12.53 -0.33 -0.49
C GLN A 213 -11.95 -1.43 0.41
N GLU A 214 -10.93 -2.16 -0.07
CA GLU A 214 -10.25 -3.20 0.70
C GLU A 214 -9.69 -2.63 2.00
N PHE A 215 -8.93 -1.54 1.92
CA PHE A 215 -8.36 -0.86 3.09
C PHE A 215 -9.42 -0.47 4.13
N VAL A 216 -10.53 0.15 3.70
CA VAL A 216 -11.60 0.57 4.64
C VAL A 216 -12.32 -0.63 5.23
N ILE A 217 -12.54 -1.70 4.47
CA ILE A 217 -13.18 -2.92 4.97
C ILE A 217 -12.30 -3.55 6.05
N ASP A 218 -10.99 -3.65 5.83
CA ASP A 218 -10.05 -4.24 6.78
C ASP A 218 -10.00 -3.42 8.08
N GLU A 219 -9.84 -2.09 7.98
CA GLU A 219 -9.79 -1.21 9.15
C GLU A 219 -11.10 -1.23 9.95
N GLN A 220 -12.26 -1.20 9.29
CA GLN A 220 -13.56 -1.25 9.97
C GLN A 220 -13.82 -2.62 10.61
N THR A 221 -13.37 -3.70 9.97
CA THR A 221 -13.51 -5.06 10.50
C THR A 221 -12.61 -5.27 11.71
N ALA A 222 -11.38 -4.74 11.68
CA ALA A 222 -10.47 -4.74 12.83
C ALA A 222 -11.08 -4.01 14.03
N ALA A 223 -11.57 -2.78 13.84
CA ALA A 223 -12.22 -2.00 14.89
C ALA A 223 -13.45 -2.72 15.47
N TYR A 224 -14.27 -3.34 14.62
CA TYR A 224 -15.39 -4.18 15.06
C TYR A 224 -14.93 -5.33 15.96
N HIS A 225 -13.88 -6.06 15.58
CA HIS A 225 -13.36 -7.16 16.39
C HIS A 225 -12.80 -6.69 17.74
N THR A 226 -12.10 -5.56 17.78
CA THR A 226 -11.64 -4.95 19.03
C THR A 226 -12.83 -4.65 19.94
N LEU A 227 -13.83 -3.94 19.42
CA LEU A 227 -15.03 -3.59 20.18
C LEU A 227 -15.85 -4.80 20.61
N LYS A 228 -15.96 -5.84 19.76
CA LYS A 228 -16.71 -7.07 20.07
C LYS A 228 -16.10 -7.84 21.24
N ASN A 229 -14.77 -7.87 21.31
CA ASN A 229 -14.03 -8.58 22.35
C ASN A 229 -13.72 -7.72 23.59
N LEU A 230 -14.17 -6.46 23.59
CA LEU A 230 -13.98 -5.54 24.71
C LEU A 230 -14.71 -6.05 25.96
N THR A 231 -13.98 -6.15 27.06
CA THR A 231 -14.52 -6.49 28.37
C THR A 231 -15.07 -5.24 29.05
N ILE A 232 -16.37 -5.24 29.35
CA ILE A 232 -17.04 -4.14 30.03
C ILE A 232 -17.09 -4.43 31.53
N SER A 233 -16.43 -3.58 32.31
CA SER A 233 -16.25 -3.78 33.76
C SER A 233 -17.06 -2.78 34.60
N THR A 234 -17.49 -1.68 34.00
CA THR A 234 -18.23 -0.61 34.68
C THR A 234 -19.48 -0.18 33.91
N ASP A 235 -20.46 0.35 34.64
CA ASP A 235 -21.67 0.92 34.04
C ASP A 235 -21.36 2.12 33.12
N VAL A 236 -20.27 2.85 33.41
CA VAL A 236 -19.82 3.99 32.60
C VAL A 236 -19.33 3.49 31.24
N GLU A 237 -18.51 2.44 31.20
CA GLU A 237 -18.04 1.82 29.95
C GLU A 237 -19.21 1.32 29.10
N ALA A 238 -20.13 0.56 29.72
CA ALA A 238 -21.32 0.05 29.04
C ALA A 238 -22.13 1.20 28.40
N THR A 239 -22.37 2.26 29.19
CA THR A 239 -23.14 3.43 28.75
C THR A 239 -22.44 4.17 27.61
N GLN A 240 -21.12 4.36 27.68
CA GLN A 240 -20.42 5.12 26.65
C GLN A 240 -20.28 4.33 25.35
N LEU A 241 -20.07 3.00 25.43
CA LEU A 241 -20.06 2.16 24.24
C LEU A 241 -21.43 2.13 23.54
N GLU A 242 -22.51 2.00 24.31
CA GLU A 242 -23.87 2.08 23.77
C GLU A 242 -24.14 3.42 23.09
N ARG A 243 -23.70 4.52 23.70
CA ARG A 243 -23.83 5.86 23.10
C ARG A 243 -23.02 6.01 21.82
N ALA A 244 -21.76 5.58 21.82
CA ALA A 244 -20.91 5.64 20.65
C ALA A 244 -21.52 4.84 19.49
N TYR A 245 -21.96 3.61 19.76
CA TYR A 245 -22.62 2.78 18.75
C TYR A 245 -23.93 3.39 18.24
N ARG A 246 -24.74 3.98 19.13
CA ARG A 246 -25.98 4.65 18.71
C ARG A 246 -25.73 5.87 17.82
N ASP A 247 -24.64 6.59 18.05
CA ASP A 247 -24.36 7.84 17.34
C ASP A 247 -23.65 7.58 15.99
N TRP A 248 -22.85 6.53 15.88
CA TRP A 248 -22.02 6.22 14.69
C TRP A 248 -22.43 4.93 13.94
N GLY A 249 -23.19 4.04 14.57
CA GLY A 249 -23.66 2.79 13.99
C GLY A 249 -22.53 1.86 13.57
N TYR A 250 -22.56 1.39 12.32
CA TYR A 250 -21.56 0.50 11.72
C TYR A 250 -20.29 1.22 11.25
N ASP A 251 -19.98 2.39 11.79
CA ASP A 251 -18.67 3.03 11.63
C ASP A 251 -17.84 2.72 12.89
N PHE A 252 -17.33 1.50 12.96
CA PHE A 252 -16.70 0.94 14.14
C PHE A 252 -15.41 1.67 14.51
N ILE A 253 -14.67 2.19 13.53
CA ILE A 253 -13.52 3.06 13.78
C ILE A 253 -13.95 4.29 14.59
N MET A 254 -15.06 4.93 14.20
CA MET A 254 -15.59 6.08 14.94
C MET A 254 -16.17 5.70 16.30
N VAL A 255 -16.82 4.54 16.41
CA VAL A 255 -17.32 4.01 17.70
C VAL A 255 -16.16 3.79 18.68
N GLU A 256 -15.10 3.12 18.23
CA GLU A 256 -13.90 2.84 19.01
C GLU A 256 -13.22 4.13 19.45
N PHE A 257 -12.92 5.02 18.49
CA PHE A 257 -12.26 6.30 18.77
C PHE A 257 -13.04 7.14 19.81
N VAL A 258 -14.35 7.27 19.66
CA VAL A 258 -15.17 8.06 20.59
C VAL A 258 -15.25 7.41 21.95
N PHE A 259 -15.40 6.09 22.01
CA PHE A 259 -15.40 5.34 23.26
C PHE A 259 -14.09 5.55 24.02
N GLU A 260 -12.94 5.34 23.38
CA GLU A 260 -11.62 5.49 23.99
C GLU A 260 -11.38 6.91 24.52
N GLU A 261 -11.69 7.93 23.73
CA GLU A 261 -11.50 9.32 24.15
C GLU A 261 -12.43 9.70 25.31
N GLN A 262 -13.66 9.14 25.38
CA GLN A 262 -14.53 9.31 26.54
C GLN A 262 -13.97 8.63 27.78
N MET A 263 -13.45 7.40 27.67
CA MET A 263 -12.85 6.68 28.79
C MET A 263 -11.61 7.40 29.34
N LYS A 264 -10.73 7.84 28.44
CA LYS A 264 -9.56 8.64 28.78
C LYS A 264 -9.94 9.98 29.42
N SER A 265 -10.97 10.66 28.93
CA SER A 265 -11.45 11.90 29.55
C SER A 265 -12.01 11.65 30.95
N HIS A 266 -12.78 10.57 31.11
CA HIS A 266 -13.37 10.15 32.38
C HIS A 266 -12.32 9.80 33.44
N GLU A 267 -11.24 9.11 33.06
CA GLU A 267 -10.10 8.82 33.93
C GLU A 267 -9.33 10.08 34.35
N ASN A 268 -9.26 11.10 33.49
CA ASN A 268 -8.52 12.33 33.80
C ASN A 268 -9.25 13.25 34.79
N ILE A 269 -10.56 13.09 34.98
CA ILE A 269 -11.39 13.98 35.82
C ILE A 269 -11.85 13.33 37.13
N ASN A 270 -11.58 12.04 37.34
CA ASN A 270 -11.96 11.28 38.54
C ASN A 270 -10.73 10.70 39.25
#